data_AF-A0A357V4G3-F1
#
_entry.id   AF-A0A357V4G3-F1
#
_cell.length_a   1.000
_cell.length_b   1.000
_cell.length_c   1.000
_cell.angle_alpha   90.00
_cell.angle_beta   90.00
_cell.angle_gamma   90.00
#
_symmetry.space_group_name_H-M   'P 1'
#
loop_
_entity.id
_entity.type
_entity.pdbx_description
1 polymer ?
#
loop_
_entity_poly.entity_id
_entity_poly.type
_entity_poly.pdbx_seq_one_letter_code
_entity_poly.pdbx_strand_id
1 'polypeptide(L)' 'ADGPVRNYRDVMKGDAGKLARFNALLREQGIFKSPSKFYPSLALTDEDIAKTVDAIAYAAKKL' A
#
# COMPACT_ATOMS: atom_id res chain seq x y z
N ALA A 1 -7.21 -11.39 16.19
CA ALA A 1 -8.51 -12.10 16.21
C ALA A 1 -8.63 -12.84 14.91
N ASP A 2 -8.74 -14.16 14.96
CA ASP A 2 -8.80 -15.00 13.76
C ASP A 2 -10.19 -14.96 13.10
N GLY A 3 -10.24 -15.27 11.80
CA GLY A 3 -11.46 -15.33 11.00
C GLY A 3 -11.54 -14.31 9.86
N PRO A 4 -12.51 -14.47 8.95
CA PRO A 4 -12.60 -13.68 7.72
C PRO A 4 -12.79 -12.17 8.00
N VAL A 5 -12.27 -11.35 7.08
CA VAL A 5 -12.52 -9.89 7.04
C VAL A 5 -13.90 -9.67 6.41
N ARG A 6 -14.85 -9.09 7.16
CA ARG A 6 -16.24 -8.90 6.73
C ARG A 6 -16.70 -7.45 6.79
N ASN A 7 -16.10 -6.63 7.65
CA ASN A 7 -16.49 -5.25 7.84
C ASN A 7 -15.31 -4.32 8.12
N TYR A 8 -15.60 -3.03 8.26
CA TYR A 8 -14.60 -1.99 8.51
C TYR A 8 -13.72 -2.25 9.75
N ARG A 9 -14.27 -2.78 10.85
CA ARG A 9 -13.48 -3.02 12.08
C ARG A 9 -12.49 -4.16 11.90
N ASP A 10 -12.76 -5.08 10.98
CA ASP A 10 -11.88 -6.22 10.72
C ASP A 10 -10.53 -5.80 10.12
N VAL A 11 -10.36 -4.56 9.65
CA VAL A 11 -9.05 -4.04 9.21
C VAL A 11 -7.99 -4.13 10.31
N MET A 12 -8.40 -4.08 11.59
CA MET A 12 -7.50 -4.23 12.75
C MET A 12 -6.91 -5.64 12.88
N LYS A 13 -7.45 -6.62 12.15
CA LYS A 13 -6.86 -7.97 12.05
C LYS A 13 -5.67 -8.02 11.09
N GLY A 14 -5.45 -6.98 10.29
CA GLY A 14 -4.33 -6.91 9.36
C GLY A 14 -2.97 -6.91 10.07
N ASP A 15 -1.96 -7.43 9.39
CA ASP A 15 -0.59 -7.46 9.89
C ASP A 15 0.07 -6.08 9.74
N ALA A 16 0.18 -5.37 10.85
CA ALA A 16 0.79 -4.04 10.90
C ALA A 16 2.29 -4.05 10.52
N GLY A 17 3.01 -5.15 10.78
CA GLY A 17 4.41 -5.31 10.43
C GLY A 17 4.61 -5.43 8.92
N LYS A 18 3.80 -6.29 8.26
CA LYS A 18 3.78 -6.38 6.79
C LYS A 18 3.38 -5.05 6.15
N LEU A 19 2.38 -4.36 6.71
CA LEU A 19 1.98 -3.04 6.20
C LEU A 19 3.11 -2.00 6.32
N ALA A 20 3.82 -1.96 7.45
CA ALA A 20 4.95 -1.07 7.65
C ALA A 20 6.09 -1.36 6.65
N ARG A 21 6.41 -2.64 6.44
CA ARG A 21 7.43 -3.08 5.48
C ARG A 21 7.03 -2.73 4.04
N PHE A 22 5.78 -2.98 3.67
CA PHE A 22 5.24 -2.62 2.37
C PHE A 22 5.39 -1.11 2.09
N ASN A 23 5.03 -0.27 3.07
CA ASN A 23 5.16 1.18 2.96
C ASN A 23 6.62 1.64 2.88
N ALA A 24 7.56 0.92 3.51
CA ALA A 24 9.00 1.20 3.36
C ALA A 24 9.48 0.88 1.95
N LEU A 25 9.11 -0.28 1.41
CA LEU A 25 9.45 -0.70 0.04
C LEU A 25 8.87 0.25 -1.03
N LEU A 26 7.66 0.77 -0.85
CA LEU A 26 7.12 1.80 -1.74
C LEU A 26 7.95 3.09 -1.71
N ARG A 27 8.38 3.53 -0.52
CA ARG A 27 9.22 4.72 -0.37
C ARG A 27 10.60 4.54 -1.00
N GLU A 28 11.18 3.35 -0.93
CA GLU A 28 12.42 3.00 -1.65
C GLU A 28 12.25 3.11 -3.18
N GLN A 29 11.04 2.90 -3.72
CA GLN A 29 10.71 3.09 -5.14
C GLN A 29 10.26 4.52 -5.47
N GLY A 30 10.39 5.46 -4.52
CA GLY A 30 10.02 6.86 -4.70
C GLY A 30 8.50 7.13 -4.62
N ILE A 31 7.72 6.20 -4.07
CA ILE A 31 6.27 6.36 -3.87
C ILE A 31 5.98 6.59 -2.39
N PHE A 32 5.42 7.76 -2.07
CA PHE A 32 4.90 8.04 -0.75
C PHE A 32 3.39 7.79 -0.69
N LYS A 33 2.95 7.03 0.31
CA LYS A 33 1.53 6.91 0.67
C LYS A 33 1.34 6.99 2.17
N SER A 34 0.17 7.47 2.60
CA SER A 34 -0.22 7.37 4.00
C SER A 34 -0.27 5.90 4.44
N PRO A 35 -0.10 5.57 5.74
CA PRO A 35 0.04 4.20 6.20
C PRO A 35 -1.04 3.24 5.68
N SER A 36 -2.29 3.71 5.57
CA SER A 36 -3.43 2.86 5.21
C SER A 36 -4.02 3.11 3.82
N LYS A 37 -3.95 4.33 3.27
CA LYS A 37 -4.66 4.70 2.03
C LYS A 37 -3.82 5.55 1.07
N PHE A 38 -4.15 5.48 -0.20
CA PHE A 38 -3.72 6.45 -1.21
C PHE A 38 -4.74 7.59 -1.32
N TYR A 39 -4.27 8.78 -1.65
CA TYR A 39 -5.08 9.96 -1.91
C TYR A 39 -4.63 10.55 -3.24
N PRO A 40 -5.13 10.04 -4.38
CA PRO A 40 -4.79 10.56 -5.69
C PRO A 40 -5.38 11.96 -5.90
N SER A 41 -4.81 12.72 -6.84
CA SER A 41 -5.30 14.02 -7.25
C SER A 41 -5.26 14.17 -8.78
N LEU A 42 -5.92 15.20 -9.31
CA LEU A 42 -5.92 15.51 -10.74
C LEU A 42 -4.55 15.92 -11.29
N ALA A 43 -3.55 16.12 -10.42
CA ALA A 43 -2.18 16.43 -10.84
C ALA A 43 -1.39 15.17 -11.25
N LEU A 44 -1.86 13.97 -10.91
CA LEU A 44 -1.19 12.72 -11.26
C LEU A 44 -1.41 12.39 -12.73
N THR A 45 -0.33 12.02 -13.40
CA THR A 45 -0.34 11.57 -14.80
C THR A 45 -0.45 10.05 -14.88
N ASP A 46 -0.71 9.53 -16.10
CA ASP A 46 -0.70 8.08 -16.33
C ASP A 46 0.67 7.45 -16.02
N GLU A 47 1.76 8.19 -16.22
CA GLU A 47 3.11 7.75 -15.87
C GLU A 47 3.28 7.62 -14.34
N ASP A 48 2.77 8.57 -13.56
CA ASP A 48 2.78 8.50 -12.09
C ASP A 48 1.99 7.27 -11.58
N ILE A 49 0.86 6.99 -12.22
CA ILE A 49 0.03 5.82 -11.90
C ILE A 49 0.78 4.53 -12.26
N ALA A 50 1.36 4.45 -13.46
CA ALA A 50 2.12 3.27 -13.89
C ALA A 50 3.29 2.97 -12.95
N LYS A 51 4.10 4.00 -12.62
CA LYS A 51 5.20 3.89 -11.65
C LYS A 51 4.70 3.42 -10.28
N THR A 52 3.55 3.91 -9.83
CA THR A 52 2.93 3.50 -8.56
C THR A 52 2.52 2.03 -8.58
N VAL A 53 1.93 1.55 -9.67
CA VAL A 53 1.55 0.14 -9.83
C VAL A 53 2.79 -0.77 -9.84
N ASP A 54 3.85 -0.38 -10.56
CA ASP A 54 5.11 -1.13 -10.58
C ASP A 54 5.76 -1.21 -9.20
N ALA A 55 5.77 -0.11 -8.45
CA ALA A 55 6.26 -0.09 -7.08
C ALA A 55 5.43 -1.00 -6.14
N ILE A 56 4.11 -1.03 -6.31
CA ILE A 56 3.22 -1.94 -5.57
C ILE A 56 3.56 -3.40 -5.90
N ALA A 57 3.72 -3.74 -7.18
CA ALA A 57 4.08 -5.09 -7.60
C ALA A 57 5.46 -5.50 -7.06
N TYR A 58 6.44 -4.59 -7.08
CA TYR A 58 7.77 -4.79 -6.48
C TYR A 58 7.68 -5.06 -4.98
N ALA A 59 6.96 -4.22 -4.24
CA ALA A 59 6.83 -4.34 -2.79
C ALA A 59 6.10 -5.63 -2.39
N ALA A 60 5.02 -5.99 -3.10
CA ALA A 60 4.25 -7.20 -2.83
C ALA A 60 5.06 -8.49 -3.04
N LYS A 61 5.94 -8.52 -4.06
CA LYS A 61 6.85 -9.65 -4.32
C LYS A 61 7.94 -9.84 -3.25
N LYS A 62 8.17 -8.82 -2.41
CA LYS A 62 9.23 -8.79 -1.38
C LYS A 62 8.69 -8.87 0.06
N LEU A 63 7.39 -9.05 0.21
CA LEU A 63 6.70 -9.23 1.50
C LEU A 63 6.69 -10.69 1.98
#